data_AF-A0A8T5MLN9-F1
#
_entry.id   AF-A0A8T5MLN9-F1
#
_cell.length_a   1.000
_cell.length_b   1.000
_cell.length_c   1.000
_cell.angle_alpha   90.00
_cell.angle_beta   90.00
_cell.angle_gamma   90.00
#
_symmetry.space_group_name_H-M   'P 1'
#
loop_
_entity.id
_entity.type
_entity.pdbx_description
1 polymer ?
#
loop_
_entity_poly.entity_id
_entity_poly.type
_entity_poly.pdbx_seq_one_letter_code
_entity_poly.pdbx_strand_id
1 'polypeptide(L)'
;MVEKGIIEKNLNEYLEIAEYAFSRKKFNTAVTLYYKALVELCDLELLRKLNKIGANHTERFDLLKEASPSLYDSASKLFRFYRDSYNKEISATVAKLVKEEVENAKRTVIGNKGR
;
A
#
# COMPACT_ATOMS: atom_id res chain seq x y z
N MET A 1 19.84 -3.93 5.31
CA MET A 1 19.02 -3.09 4.40
C MET A 1 18.07 -4.00 3.66
N VAL A 2 16.78 -3.68 3.56
CA VAL A 2 15.87 -4.44 2.69
C VAL A 2 16.22 -4.11 1.24
N GLU A 3 16.47 -5.14 0.44
CA GLU A 3 16.80 -4.96 -0.97
C GLU A 3 15.57 -4.50 -1.74
N LYS A 4 15.74 -3.49 -2.61
CA LYS A 4 14.68 -2.99 -3.51
C LYS A 4 13.97 -4.12 -4.26
N GLY A 5 14.71 -5.16 -4.68
CA GLY A 5 14.15 -6.32 -5.37
C GLY A 5 13.14 -7.12 -4.53
N ILE A 6 13.34 -7.18 -3.21
CA ILE A 6 12.40 -7.84 -2.29
C ILE A 6 11.09 -7.03 -2.21
N ILE A 7 11.20 -5.71 -2.10
CA ILE A 7 10.04 -4.80 -2.06
C ILE A 7 9.22 -4.92 -3.36
N GLU A 8 9.88 -4.90 -4.52
CA GLU A 8 9.21 -5.06 -5.82
C GLU A 8 8.56 -6.44 -5.97
N LYS A 9 9.19 -7.51 -5.48
CA LYS A 9 8.62 -8.87 -5.48
C LYS A 9 7.38 -8.94 -4.58
N ASN A 10 7.47 -8.47 -3.34
CA ASN A 10 6.35 -8.44 -2.39
C ASN A 10 5.18 -7.62 -2.93
N LEU A 11 5.46 -6.45 -3.52
CA LEU A 11 4.46 -5.60 -4.14
C LEU A 11 3.65 -6.37 -5.19
N ASN A 12 4.34 -7.07 -6.10
CA ASN A 12 3.68 -7.83 -7.16
C ASN A 12 2.85 -8.99 -6.58
N GLU A 13 3.42 -9.75 -5.65
CA GLU A 13 2.72 -10.86 -4.98
C GLU A 13 1.46 -10.37 -4.26
N TYR A 14 1.54 -9.28 -3.50
CA TYR A 14 0.39 -8.72 -2.78
C TYR A 14 -0.69 -8.21 -3.72
N LEU A 15 -0.34 -7.54 -4.82
CA LEU A 15 -1.31 -7.07 -5.80
C LEU A 15 -2.02 -8.22 -6.52
N GLU A 16 -1.27 -9.25 -6.93
CA GLU A 16 -1.83 -10.43 -7.58
C GLU A 16 -2.84 -11.13 -6.67
N ILE A 17 -2.44 -11.43 -5.43
CA ILE A 17 -3.31 -12.16 -4.50
C ILE A 17 -4.46 -11.27 -4.02
N ALA A 18 -4.26 -9.95 -3.88
CA ALA A 18 -5.34 -9.01 -3.56
C ALA A 18 -6.42 -9.02 -4.64
N GLU A 19 -6.04 -8.99 -5.91
CA GLU A 19 -6.97 -9.02 -7.04
C GLU A 19 -7.73 -10.35 -7.08
N TYR A 20 -7.02 -11.47 -6.89
CA TYR A 20 -7.64 -12.77 -6.78
C TYR A 20 -8.67 -12.80 -5.63
N ALA A 21 -8.28 -12.38 -4.42
CA ALA A 21 -9.17 -12.33 -3.26
C ALA A 21 -10.40 -11.43 -3.52
N PHE A 22 -10.21 -10.28 -4.15
CA PHE A 22 -11.28 -9.36 -4.50
C PHE A 22 -12.28 -10.00 -5.47
N SER A 23 -11.81 -10.66 -6.53
CA SER A 23 -12.66 -11.36 -7.50
C SER A 23 -13.49 -12.49 -6.87
N ARG A 24 -12.97 -13.10 -5.79
CA ARG A 24 -13.63 -14.16 -5.02
C ARG A 24 -14.49 -13.62 -3.87
N LYS A 25 -14.73 -12.31 -3.81
CA LYS A 25 -15.49 -11.61 -2.76
C LYS A 25 -14.91 -11.83 -1.34
N LYS A 26 -13.62 -12.11 -1.24
CA LYS A 26 -12.88 -12.24 0.03
C LYS A 26 -12.36 -10.87 0.45
N PHE A 27 -13.28 -9.94 0.75
CA PHE A 27 -12.98 -8.51 0.88
C PHE A 27 -12.03 -8.17 2.03
N ASN A 28 -12.12 -8.85 3.17
CA ASN A 28 -11.17 -8.68 4.27
C ASN A 28 -9.74 -8.98 3.80
N THR A 29 -9.54 -10.14 3.18
CA THR A 29 -8.24 -10.57 2.64
C THR A 29 -7.76 -9.61 1.56
N ALA A 30 -8.65 -9.19 0.65
CA ALA A 30 -8.32 -8.24 -0.41
C ALA A 30 -7.83 -6.90 0.17
N VAL A 31 -8.55 -6.31 1.13
CA VAL A 31 -8.16 -5.05 1.78
C VAL A 31 -6.83 -5.18 2.52
N THR A 32 -6.62 -6.28 3.24
CA THR A 32 -5.34 -6.55 3.91
C THR A 32 -4.18 -6.56 2.92
N LEU A 33 -4.34 -7.23 1.78
CA LEU A 33 -3.28 -7.37 0.79
C LEU A 33 -3.07 -6.11 -0.04
N TYR A 34 -4.14 -5.41 -0.44
CA TYR A 34 -4.00 -4.10 -1.08
C TYR A 34 -3.27 -3.12 -0.17
N TYR A 35 -3.57 -3.09 1.13
CA TYR A 35 -2.87 -2.22 2.06
C TYR A 35 -1.39 -2.62 2.22
N LYS A 36 -1.07 -3.91 2.26
CA LYS A 36 0.33 -4.36 2.23
C LYS A 36 1.06 -3.93 0.95
N ALA A 37 0.41 -4.02 -0.21
CA ALA A 37 0.95 -3.49 -1.46
C ALA A 37 1.19 -1.97 -1.37
N LEU A 38 0.27 -1.21 -0.75
CA LEU A 38 0.48 0.22 -0.49
C LEU A 38 1.70 0.50 0.39
N VAL A 39 1.95 -0.35 1.39
CA VAL A 39 3.13 -0.25 2.25
C VAL A 39 4.42 -0.45 1.44
N GLU A 40 4.46 -1.45 0.55
CA GLU A 40 5.61 -1.67 -0.33
C GLU A 40 5.81 -0.48 -1.31
N LEU A 41 4.72 0.12 -1.82
CA LEU A 41 4.80 1.35 -2.61
C LEU A 41 5.37 2.54 -1.82
N CYS A 42 4.99 2.67 -0.55
CA CYS A 42 5.56 3.67 0.34
C CYS A 42 7.06 3.43 0.55
N ASP A 43 7.47 2.18 0.78
CA ASP A 43 8.87 1.83 1.01
C ASP A 43 9.73 2.05 -0.24
N LEU A 44 9.20 1.80 -1.44
CA LEU A 44 9.87 2.18 -2.70
C LEU A 44 10.09 3.70 -2.79
N GLU A 45 9.07 4.50 -2.47
CA GLU A 45 9.17 5.95 -2.50
C GLU A 45 10.20 6.49 -1.50
N LEU A 46 10.16 5.98 -0.27
CA LEU A 46 11.08 6.36 0.79
C LEU A 46 12.52 5.93 0.49
N LEU A 47 12.72 4.71 -0.03
CA LEU A 47 14.04 4.26 -0.44
C LEU A 47 14.58 5.15 -1.57
N ARG A 48 13.75 5.53 -2.55
CA ARG A 48 14.15 6.43 -3.64
C ARG A 48 14.55 7.82 -3.15
N LYS A 49 13.79 8.40 -2.21
CA LYS A 49 13.98 9.79 -1.79
C LYS A 49 14.96 9.96 -0.63
N LEU A 50 14.97 9.02 0.31
CA LEU A 50 15.68 9.13 1.58
C LEU A 50 16.70 8.01 1.82
N ASN A 51 16.76 6.99 0.95
CA ASN A 51 17.57 5.78 1.15
C ASN A 51 17.32 5.07 2.49
N LYS A 52 16.07 5.15 3.00
CA LYS A 52 15.61 4.48 4.23
C LYS A 52 14.14 4.09 4.10
N ILE A 53 13.71 3.16 4.95
CA ILE A 53 12.31 2.72 5.11
C ILE A 53 11.94 2.74 6.59
N GLY A 54 10.65 2.77 6.91
CA GLY A 54 10.19 2.70 8.30
C GLY A 54 10.10 1.26 8.82
N ALA A 55 10.55 1.01 10.05
CA ALA A 55 10.46 -0.32 10.68
C ALA A 55 9.02 -0.69 11.06
N ASN A 56 8.14 0.30 11.20
CA ASN A 56 6.73 0.12 11.55
C ASN A 56 5.86 1.21 10.87
N HIS A 57 4.53 1.14 11.06
CA HIS A 57 3.61 2.10 10.44
C HIS A 57 3.82 3.54 10.91
N THR A 58 4.07 3.76 12.21
CA THR A 58 4.29 5.09 12.77
C THR A 58 5.50 5.75 12.12
N GLU A 59 6.65 5.06 12.15
CA GLU A 59 7.88 5.56 11.55
C GLU A 59 7.72 5.80 10.04
N ARG A 60 7.08 4.86 9.33
CA ARG A 60 6.82 5.02 7.90
C ARG A 60 5.95 6.24 7.60
N PHE A 61 4.91 6.49 8.39
CA PHE A 61 4.06 7.65 8.23
C PHE A 61 4.81 8.95 8.51
N ASP A 62 5.66 9.00 9.53
CA ASP A 62 6.47 10.19 9.82
C ASP A 62 7.46 10.48 8.68
N LEU A 63 8.11 9.46 8.13
CA LEU A 63 8.98 9.61 6.96
C LEU A 63 8.23 10.10 5.72
N LEU A 64 7.00 9.61 5.50
CA LEU A 64 6.20 9.99 4.33
C LEU A 64 5.68 11.43 4.40
N LYS A 65 5.41 11.99 5.59
CA LYS A 65 4.94 13.39 5.71
C LYS A 65 5.86 14.37 5.02
N GLU A 66 7.17 14.14 5.10
CA GLU A 66 8.17 15.00 4.47
C GLU A 66 8.49 14.56 3.04
N ALA A 67 8.71 13.25 2.82
CA ALA A 67 9.18 12.77 1.53
C ALA A 67 8.07 12.71 0.47
N SER A 68 6.83 12.38 0.85
CA SER A 68 5.72 12.21 -0.08
C SER A 68 4.36 12.40 0.61
N PRO A 69 3.93 13.66 0.83
CA PRO A 69 2.66 13.98 1.49
C PRO A 69 1.45 13.27 0.88
N SER A 70 1.40 13.17 -0.47
CA SER A 70 0.32 12.48 -1.16
C SER A 70 0.22 10.98 -0.81
N LEU A 71 1.36 10.30 -0.67
CA LEU A 71 1.37 8.89 -0.24
C LEU A 71 1.04 8.75 1.24
N TYR A 72 1.50 9.69 2.07
CA TYR A 72 1.10 9.75 3.47
C TYR A 72 -0.43 9.85 3.61
N ASP A 73 -1.07 10.73 2.84
CA ASP A 73 -2.51 10.92 2.88
C ASP A 73 -3.26 9.64 2.47
N SER A 74 -2.85 8.99 1.38
CA SER A 74 -3.44 7.70 0.96
C SER A 74 -3.25 6.63 2.03
N ALA A 75 -2.02 6.44 2.54
CA ALA A 75 -1.74 5.37 3.50
C ALA A 75 -2.44 5.60 4.84
N SER A 76 -2.41 6.82 5.37
CA SER A 76 -3.07 7.17 6.63
C SER A 76 -4.59 7.02 6.54
N LYS A 77 -5.20 7.48 5.43
CA LYS A 77 -6.65 7.34 5.18
C LYS A 77 -7.09 5.87 5.16
N LEU A 78 -6.32 5.00 4.50
CA LEU A 78 -6.69 3.59 4.36
C LEU A 78 -6.34 2.73 5.58
N PHE A 79 -5.48 3.22 6.48
CA PHE A 79 -5.03 2.45 7.64
C PHE A 79 -6.19 1.99 8.54
N ARG A 80 -7.26 2.78 8.63
CA ARG A 80 -8.47 2.37 9.35
C ARG A 80 -9.09 1.11 8.74
N PHE A 81 -9.28 1.07 7.43
CA PHE A 81 -9.89 -0.09 6.75
C PHE A 81 -9.02 -1.34 6.83
N TYR A 82 -7.70 -1.14 6.78
CA TYR A 82 -6.74 -2.21 7.04
C TYR A 82 -6.85 -2.79 8.46
N ARG A 83 -6.97 -1.94 9.49
CA ARG A 83 -7.20 -2.44 10.86
C ARG A 83 -8.55 -3.12 11.00
N ASP A 84 -9.58 -2.56 10.38
CA ASP A 84 -10.93 -3.11 10.41
C ASP A 84 -11.00 -4.48 9.72
N SER A 85 -10.19 -4.76 8.68
CA SER A 85 -10.23 -6.05 7.97
C SER A 85 -9.81 -7.25 8.81
N TYR A 86 -9.15 -7.04 9.95
CA TYR A 86 -8.80 -8.10 10.88
C TYR A 86 -9.97 -8.54 11.76
N ASN A 87 -10.86 -7.61 12.11
CA ASN A 87 -11.84 -7.82 13.19
C ASN A 87 -13.28 -7.49 12.80
N LYS A 88 -13.53 -7.01 11.57
CA LYS A 88 -14.84 -6.62 11.06
C LYS A 88 -15.01 -7.10 9.63
N GLU A 89 -16.25 -7.33 9.22
CA GLU A 89 -16.57 -7.63 7.82
C GLU A 89 -16.41 -6.37 6.95
N ILE A 90 -15.63 -6.50 5.86
CA ILE A 90 -15.43 -5.43 4.90
C ILE A 90 -16.45 -5.55 3.77
N SER A 91 -17.15 -4.46 3.47
CA SER A 91 -18.07 -4.40 2.35
C SER A 91 -17.33 -4.33 1.00
N ALA A 92 -18.00 -4.77 -0.07
CA ALA A 92 -17.51 -4.65 -1.43
C ALA A 92 -17.15 -3.19 -1.79
N THR A 93 -17.95 -2.22 -1.32
CA THR A 93 -17.72 -0.79 -1.55
C THR A 93 -16.42 -0.31 -0.92
N VAL A 94 -16.14 -0.70 0.33
CA VAL A 94 -14.89 -0.35 1.01
C VAL A 94 -13.71 -1.02 0.32
N ALA A 95 -13.83 -2.31 -0.02
CA ALA A 95 -12.77 -3.01 -0.72
C ALA A 95 -12.45 -2.38 -2.08
N LYS A 96 -13.48 -1.94 -2.83
CA LYS A 96 -13.31 -1.25 -4.10
C LYS A 96 -12.61 0.10 -3.93
N LEU A 97 -12.99 0.88 -2.93
CA LEU A 97 -12.32 2.14 -2.60
C LEU A 97 -10.84 1.92 -2.27
N VAL A 98 -10.51 0.93 -1.43
CA VAL A 98 -9.12 0.61 -1.10
C VAL A 98 -8.35 0.21 -2.36
N LYS A 99 -8.92 -0.66 -3.21
CA LYS A 99 -8.31 -1.05 -4.49
C LYS A 99 -7.98 0.16 -5.36
N GLU A 100 -8.96 1.04 -5.58
CA GLU A 100 -8.79 2.21 -6.46
C GLU A 100 -7.71 3.16 -5.95
N GLU A 101 -7.66 3.41 -4.65
CA GLU A 101 -6.64 4.24 -4.02
C GLU A 101 -5.23 3.63 -4.15
N VAL A 102 -5.10 2.31 -3.99
CA VAL A 102 -3.82 1.62 -4.17
C VAL A 102 -3.36 1.63 -5.63
N GLU A 103 -4.27 1.47 -6.59
CA GLU A 103 -3.96 1.61 -8.01
C GLU A 103 -3.54 3.04 -8.36
N ASN A 104 -4.17 4.06 -7.77
CA ASN A 104 -3.74 5.45 -7.93
C ASN A 104 -2.33 5.68 -7.37
N ALA A 105 -2.05 5.19 -6.16
CA ALA A 105 -0.72 5.27 -5.55
C ALA A 105 0.34 4.58 -6.41
N LYS A 106 0.02 3.39 -6.95
CA LYS A 106 0.90 2.65 -7.85
C LYS A 106 1.27 3.46 -9.09
N ARG A 107 0.31 4.14 -9.73
CA ARG A 107 0.56 5.01 -10.88
C ARG A 107 1.48 6.17 -10.50
N THR A 108 1.31 6.77 -9.33
CA THR A 108 2.18 7.85 -8.84
C THR A 108 3.61 7.37 -8.60
N VAL A 109 3.80 6.20 -7.98
CA VAL A 109 5.14 5.71 -7.61
C VAL A 109 5.89 5.15 -8.82
N ILE A 110 5.21 4.33 -9.64
CA ILE A 110 5.81 3.60 -10.75
C ILE A 110 5.74 4.39 -12.06
N GLY A 111 4.65 5.12 -12.31
CA GLY A 111 4.44 5.89 -13.54
C GLY A 111 5.36 7.11 -13.66
N ASN A 112 5.95 7.59 -12.56
CA ASN A 112 6.97 8.64 -12.57
C ASN A 112 8.37 8.16 -13.02
N LYS A 113 8.53 6.93 -13.55
CA LYS A 113 9.78 6.42 -14.14
C LYS A 113 10.16 7.08 -15.50
N GLY A 114 9.67 8.28 -15.80
CA GLY A 114 9.80 8.90 -17.12
C GLY A 114 9.91 10.43 -17.12
N ARG A 115 10.76 11.01 -16.26
CA ARG A 115 11.34 12.35 -16.45
C ARG A 115 12.75 12.39 -15.91
#